data_AF-T1KUS4-F1
#
_entry.id   AF-T1KUS4-F1
#
_cell.length_a   1.000
_cell.length_b   1.000
_cell.length_c   1.000
_cell.angle_alpha   90.00
_cell.angle_beta   90.00
_cell.angle_gamma   90.00
#
_symmetry.space_group_name_H-M   'P 1'
#
loop_
_entity.id
_entity.type
_entity.pdbx_description
1 polymer ?
#
loop_
_entity_poly.entity_id
_entity_poly.type
_entity_poly.pdbx_seq_one_letter_code
_entity_poly.pdbx_strand_id
1 'polypeptide(L)'
;MASSESINLLFNPDVNPEWREILKTFATGLSRGKLACKYPIEYFEKISLPSAKPPVSLPYKNVPLDTLRPVVVKSIKDGTISCDLAALFLWKYGERLKATVNEKWESFGVTICEPGEVRLSSIIDVHFGAQEILSSIETDGMVSSNDDNWIASFLTSIYRINCAKNENYRLELSKTASNIMVKNFGKGSYASLDFLNVTYRHWIGNTNYIKIIAAYDMFLFKTNIKKYQFLRWGTISSRYRECSVLSTLIDISNECGFTNLSDLRKWVFVDSIERDLNRVLKDGQEIDKLDSYTPYLHDLRLSSQSPYSCSYNPVLYEFLSTMGVYMGRKGSMNVKMLRGPYHERRSTCFNGLVVAYLLREKNCEPNKSTENSFVLIKSPILDTKEVRRELSDYIFDKGTGISGPLEEFKKSIDVTIVNPRPDTIGHYLKHCLK
;
A
#
# COMPACT_ATOMS: atom_id res chain seq x y z
N MET A 1 22.49 -34.95 2.91
CA MET A 1 23.87 -34.42 2.80
C MET A 1 24.44 -34.87 1.48
N ALA A 2 24.43 -34.00 0.47
CA ALA A 2 25.25 -34.13 -0.73
C ALA A 2 26.06 -32.83 -0.79
N SER A 3 27.37 -32.97 -0.73
CA SER A 3 28.34 -31.92 -0.43
C SER A 3 28.44 -30.87 -1.53
N SER A 4 28.83 -29.67 -1.11
CA SER A 4 29.22 -28.49 -1.91
C SER A 4 30.39 -28.71 -2.89
N GLU A 5 30.78 -29.95 -3.17
CA GLU A 5 31.91 -30.29 -4.04
C GLU A 5 31.49 -30.68 -5.46
N SER A 6 30.27 -31.13 -5.68
CA SER A 6 29.80 -31.54 -7.02
C SER A 6 29.38 -30.37 -7.92
N ILE A 7 29.19 -29.15 -7.37
CA ILE A 7 28.89 -27.94 -8.14
C ILE A 7 30.18 -27.26 -8.67
N ASN A 8 31.32 -27.44 -7.99
CA ASN A 8 32.58 -26.78 -8.35
C ASN A 8 33.30 -27.40 -9.57
N LEU A 9 32.89 -28.60 -10.02
CA LEU A 9 33.48 -29.24 -11.20
C LEU A 9 32.81 -28.86 -12.53
N LEU A 10 31.60 -28.30 -12.51
CA LEU A 10 30.86 -27.91 -13.72
C LEU A 10 31.08 -26.43 -14.14
N PHE A 11 31.68 -25.61 -13.27
CA PHE A 11 31.88 -24.18 -13.49
C PHE A 11 33.30 -23.74 -13.14
N ASN A 12 34.31 -24.33 -13.81
CA ASN A 12 35.67 -23.79 -13.76
C ASN A 12 35.88 -22.81 -14.94
N PRO A 13 35.87 -21.49 -14.72
CA PRO A 13 35.94 -20.46 -15.76
C PRO A 13 37.33 -20.30 -16.41
N ASP A 14 38.28 -21.16 -16.06
CA ASP A 14 39.66 -21.15 -16.59
C ASP A 14 39.92 -22.16 -17.71
N VAL A 15 38.94 -22.97 -18.10
CA VAL A 15 39.16 -24.08 -19.05
C VAL A 15 38.78 -23.74 -20.49
N ASN A 16 37.98 -22.70 -20.77
CA ASN A 16 37.57 -22.42 -22.14
C ASN A 16 37.25 -20.91 -22.41
N PRO A 17 38.07 -20.20 -23.22
CA PRO A 17 37.90 -18.78 -23.53
C PRO A 17 36.59 -18.41 -24.25
N GLU A 18 35.99 -19.31 -25.03
CA GLU A 18 34.75 -19.05 -25.76
C GLU A 18 33.55 -18.84 -24.83
N TRP A 19 33.55 -19.47 -23.64
CA TRP A 19 32.47 -19.28 -22.67
C TRP A 19 32.48 -17.89 -22.02
N ARG A 20 33.63 -17.21 -21.97
CA ARG A 20 33.70 -15.82 -21.47
C ARG A 20 33.01 -14.85 -22.41
N GLU A 21 33.04 -15.12 -23.71
CA GLU A 21 32.36 -14.28 -24.71
C GLU A 21 30.85 -14.56 -24.75
N ILE A 22 30.44 -15.82 -24.62
CA ILE A 22 29.04 -16.22 -24.51
C ILE A 22 28.41 -15.68 -23.22
N LEU A 23 29.10 -15.75 -22.08
CA LEU A 23 28.63 -15.18 -20.80
C LEU A 23 28.56 -13.65 -20.84
N LYS A 24 29.50 -12.97 -21.51
CA LYS A 24 29.42 -11.52 -21.75
C LYS A 24 28.22 -11.17 -22.61
N THR A 25 27.96 -11.94 -23.67
CA THR A 25 26.84 -11.71 -24.60
C THR A 25 25.49 -11.99 -23.93
N PHE A 26 25.39 -13.01 -23.07
CA PHE A 26 24.22 -13.28 -22.22
C PHE A 26 24.01 -12.19 -21.15
N ALA A 27 25.08 -11.69 -20.53
CA ALA A 27 24.99 -10.61 -19.55
C ALA A 27 24.59 -9.27 -20.19
N THR A 28 24.99 -8.99 -21.43
CA THR A 28 24.61 -7.77 -22.15
C THR A 28 23.24 -7.84 -22.82
N GLY A 29 22.73 -9.04 -23.10
CA GLY A 29 21.45 -9.24 -23.81
C GLY A 29 20.20 -9.37 -22.93
N LEU A 30 20.34 -9.60 -21.61
CA LEU A 30 19.23 -9.99 -20.73
C LEU A 30 18.92 -9.06 -19.55
N SER A 31 19.43 -7.82 -19.57
CA SER A 31 18.97 -6.80 -18.62
C SER A 31 18.69 -5.46 -19.29
N ARG A 32 17.46 -5.29 -19.82
CA ARG A 32 16.77 -4.02 -19.50
C ARG A 32 16.49 -4.09 -17.99
N GLY A 33 17.51 -3.76 -17.19
CA GLY A 33 17.43 -3.85 -15.74
C GLY A 33 16.21 -3.09 -15.26
N LYS A 34 15.32 -3.75 -14.50
CA LYS A 34 14.33 -3.02 -13.71
C LYS A 34 15.13 -1.98 -12.91
N LEU A 35 14.79 -0.70 -13.08
CA LEU A 35 15.37 0.38 -12.28
C LEU A 35 15.33 -0.03 -10.81
N ALA A 36 16.44 0.14 -10.09
CA ALA A 36 16.53 -0.26 -8.69
C ALA A 36 15.44 0.46 -7.88
N CYS A 37 14.71 -0.30 -7.05
CA CYS A 37 13.77 0.29 -6.10
C CYS A 37 14.51 1.22 -5.14
N LYS A 38 13.85 2.28 -4.68
CA LYS A 38 14.43 3.22 -3.69
C LYS A 38 13.71 3.07 -2.36
N TYR A 39 14.48 2.91 -1.30
CA TYR A 39 13.93 2.73 0.03
C TYR A 39 13.66 4.09 0.72
N PRO A 40 12.68 4.19 1.62
CA PRO A 40 12.42 5.42 2.37
C PRO A 40 13.65 5.94 3.13
N ILE A 41 14.45 5.07 3.75
CA ILE A 41 15.65 5.50 4.48
C ILE A 41 16.63 6.29 3.59
N GLU A 42 16.77 5.88 2.33
CA GLU A 42 17.70 6.50 1.37
C GLU A 42 17.29 7.94 1.02
N TYR A 43 16.01 8.29 1.22
CA TYR A 43 15.55 9.66 1.07
C TYR A 43 16.09 10.54 2.21
N PHE A 44 15.97 10.07 3.45
CA PHE A 44 16.37 10.82 4.63
C PHE A 44 17.90 10.85 4.83
N GLU A 45 18.63 9.84 4.37
CA GLU A 45 20.10 9.86 4.34
C GLU A 45 20.67 10.87 3.33
N LYS A 46 19.97 11.10 2.22
CA LYS A 46 20.44 12.02 1.16
C LYS A 46 20.24 13.47 1.50
N ILE A 47 19.18 13.78 2.26
CA ILE A 47 18.96 15.15 2.68
C ILE A 47 19.96 15.42 3.79
N SER A 48 20.94 16.27 3.52
CA SER A 48 22.11 16.54 4.37
C SER A 48 21.79 17.19 5.74
N LEU A 49 20.52 17.19 6.14
CA LEU A 49 20.00 17.74 7.38
C LEU A 49 19.04 16.71 8.02
N PRO A 50 19.40 16.12 9.17
CA PRO A 50 18.54 15.17 9.92
C PRO A 50 17.16 15.72 10.32
N SER A 51 16.91 17.03 10.15
CA SER A 51 15.65 17.69 10.47
C SER A 51 14.78 17.99 9.24
N ALA A 52 15.20 17.60 8.04
CA ALA A 52 14.52 18.03 6.82
C ALA A 52 13.28 17.18 6.52
N LYS A 53 12.13 17.82 6.69
CA LYS A 53 10.81 17.24 6.39
C LYS A 53 10.57 17.27 4.88
N PRO A 54 9.67 16.40 4.35
CA PRO A 54 9.32 16.44 2.93
C PRO A 54 8.78 17.83 2.53
N PRO A 55 9.36 18.49 1.51
CA PRO A 55 8.96 19.84 1.13
C PRO A 55 7.75 19.85 0.21
N VAL A 56 6.93 20.89 0.30
CA VAL A 56 5.78 21.20 -0.54
C VAL A 56 5.92 22.65 -1.01
N SER A 57 5.80 22.88 -2.32
CA SER A 57 5.97 24.21 -2.91
C SER A 57 4.66 24.65 -3.53
N LEU A 58 3.94 25.55 -2.88
CA LEU A 58 2.68 26.10 -3.38
C LEU A 58 2.98 27.37 -4.19
N PRO A 59 2.43 27.54 -5.41
CA PRO A 59 2.78 28.67 -6.28
C PRO A 59 2.27 30.02 -5.77
N TYR A 60 1.24 29.99 -4.93
CA TYR A 60 0.55 31.17 -4.41
C TYR A 60 1.23 31.82 -3.22
N LYS A 61 0.93 33.11 -3.02
CA LYS A 61 1.24 33.83 -1.78
C LYS A 61 0.56 33.19 -0.57
N ASN A 62 1.21 33.35 0.57
CA ASN A 62 0.65 32.99 1.87
C ASN A 62 -0.49 33.94 2.24
N VAL A 63 -1.74 33.53 2.02
CA VAL A 63 -2.94 34.32 2.33
C VAL A 63 -3.79 33.70 3.44
N PRO A 64 -4.57 34.50 4.20
CA PRO A 64 -5.50 33.99 5.20
C PRO A 64 -6.61 33.12 4.59
N LEU A 65 -7.15 32.18 5.38
CA LEU A 65 -8.24 31.31 4.92
C LEU A 65 -9.50 32.09 4.53
N ASP A 66 -9.75 33.23 5.18
CA ASP A 66 -10.93 34.05 4.88
C ASP A 66 -10.89 34.65 3.48
N THR A 67 -9.70 34.94 2.95
CA THR A 67 -9.50 35.37 1.56
C THR A 67 -9.69 34.21 0.58
N LEU A 68 -9.28 32.99 0.96
CA LEU A 68 -9.37 31.80 0.12
C LEU A 68 -10.80 31.30 -0.04
N ARG A 69 -11.58 31.37 1.03
CA ARG A 69 -12.89 30.73 1.12
C ARG A 69 -13.87 31.11 0.00
N PRO A 70 -14.15 32.40 -0.29
CA PRO A 70 -15.10 32.75 -1.34
C PRO A 70 -14.65 32.26 -2.73
N VAL A 71 -13.34 32.40 -3.02
CA VAL A 71 -12.73 31.94 -4.28
C VAL A 71 -12.91 30.43 -4.44
N VAL A 72 -12.56 29.66 -3.41
CA VAL A 72 -12.64 28.19 -3.43
C VAL A 72 -14.08 27.70 -3.54
N VAL A 73 -15.02 28.29 -2.80
CA VAL A 73 -16.45 27.91 -2.88
C VAL A 73 -16.98 28.12 -4.28
N LYS A 74 -16.71 29.27 -4.91
CA LYS A 74 -17.14 29.50 -6.29
C LYS A 74 -16.47 28.53 -7.26
N SER A 75 -15.14 28.37 -7.18
CA SER A 75 -14.43 27.45 -8.08
C SER A 75 -14.90 26.00 -7.95
N ILE A 76 -15.35 25.58 -6.76
CA ILE A 76 -15.97 24.26 -6.58
C ILE A 76 -17.34 24.20 -7.25
N LYS A 77 -18.19 25.20 -7.06
CA LYS A 77 -19.53 25.27 -7.68
C LYS A 77 -19.48 25.35 -9.20
N ASP A 78 -18.50 26.09 -9.73
CA ASP A 78 -18.28 26.25 -11.17
C ASP A 78 -17.54 25.06 -11.79
N GLY A 79 -16.99 24.15 -10.97
CA GLY A 79 -16.19 23.01 -11.44
C GLY A 79 -14.81 23.39 -11.99
N THR A 80 -14.30 24.56 -11.62
CA THR A 80 -13.06 25.17 -12.17
C THR A 80 -11.89 25.18 -11.19
N ILE A 81 -12.06 24.61 -10.00
CA ILE A 81 -11.01 24.60 -8.97
C ILE A 81 -9.72 23.94 -9.48
N SER A 82 -8.59 24.63 -9.29
CA SER A 82 -7.27 24.10 -9.61
C SER A 82 -6.72 23.25 -8.45
N CYS A 83 -5.84 22.31 -8.79
CA CYS A 83 -5.19 21.44 -7.80
C CYS A 83 -4.35 22.23 -6.79
N ASP A 84 -3.65 23.27 -7.26
CA ASP A 84 -2.80 24.09 -6.41
C ASP A 84 -3.62 24.99 -5.47
N LEU A 85 -4.77 25.50 -5.92
CA LEU A 85 -5.68 26.27 -5.06
C LEU A 85 -6.32 25.37 -3.99
N ALA A 86 -6.69 24.14 -4.36
CA ALA A 86 -7.16 23.13 -3.42
C ALA A 86 -6.09 22.77 -2.38
N ALA A 87 -4.84 22.57 -2.81
CA ALA A 87 -3.70 22.30 -1.95
C ALA A 87 -3.47 23.46 -0.96
N LEU A 88 -3.52 24.71 -1.44
CA LEU A 88 -3.40 25.90 -0.58
C LEU A 88 -4.52 26.00 0.45
N PHE A 89 -5.78 25.79 0.03
CA PHE A 89 -6.91 25.79 0.96
C PHE A 89 -6.74 24.71 2.03
N LEU A 90 -6.40 23.48 1.62
CA LEU A 90 -6.16 22.38 2.55
C LEU A 90 -5.01 22.69 3.50
N TRP A 91 -3.92 23.29 3.04
CA TRP A 91 -2.84 23.70 3.94
C TRP A 91 -3.33 24.72 4.98
N LYS A 92 -4.03 25.77 4.54
CA LYS A 92 -4.54 26.83 5.42
C LYS A 92 -5.61 26.40 6.40
N TYR A 93 -6.51 25.53 5.97
CA TYR A 93 -7.46 24.87 6.87
C TYR A 93 -6.70 24.00 7.89
N GLY A 94 -5.63 23.35 7.43
CA GLY A 94 -4.74 22.48 8.18
C GLY A 94 -3.99 23.14 9.32
N GLU A 95 -3.62 24.41 9.19
CA GLU A 95 -2.94 25.20 10.24
C GLU A 95 -3.78 25.31 11.53
N ARG A 96 -5.09 25.05 11.45
CA ARG A 96 -6.02 25.03 12.60
C ARG A 96 -6.03 23.70 13.33
N LEU A 97 -5.53 22.63 12.71
CA LEU A 97 -5.46 21.31 13.33
C LEU A 97 -4.32 21.29 14.34
N LYS A 98 -4.68 21.04 15.59
CA LYS A 98 -3.76 20.95 16.72
C LYS A 98 -4.14 19.75 17.56
N ALA A 99 -3.15 18.99 17.99
CA ALA A 99 -3.31 17.92 18.96
C ALA A 99 -2.13 17.95 19.92
N THR A 100 -2.24 17.20 21.01
CA THR A 100 -1.12 16.96 21.92
C THR A 100 -0.69 15.50 21.82
N VAL A 101 0.61 15.26 21.72
CA VAL A 101 1.23 13.93 21.82
C VAL A 101 2.03 13.84 23.11
N ASN A 102 1.92 12.72 23.82
CA ASN A 102 2.59 12.53 25.11
C ASN A 102 4.03 12.05 24.97
N GLU A 103 4.36 11.46 23.82
CA GLU A 103 5.64 10.83 23.54
C GLU A 103 6.29 11.51 22.33
N LYS A 104 7.63 11.44 22.28
CA LYS A 104 8.39 11.90 21.14
C LYS A 104 7.93 11.15 19.89
N TRP A 105 7.53 11.89 18.87
CA TRP A 105 7.21 11.36 17.56
C TRP A 105 8.38 11.60 16.62
N GLU A 106 9.08 10.52 16.27
CA GLU A 106 10.24 10.51 15.38
C GLU A 106 10.01 9.49 14.26
N SER A 107 10.62 9.67 13.09
CA SER A 107 10.66 8.68 12.01
C SER A 107 11.90 8.91 11.16
N PHE A 108 12.68 7.86 10.90
CA PHE A 108 13.95 7.94 10.14
C PHE A 108 14.96 8.98 10.68
N GLY A 109 15.04 9.13 12.00
CA GLY A 109 15.87 10.16 12.64
C GLY A 109 15.29 11.58 12.59
N VAL A 110 14.20 11.81 11.84
CA VAL A 110 13.51 13.09 11.78
C VAL A 110 12.56 13.21 12.97
N THR A 111 12.84 14.15 13.85
CA THR A 111 11.92 14.50 14.94
C THR A 111 10.73 15.27 14.36
N ILE A 112 9.56 14.63 14.32
CA ILE A 112 8.30 15.22 13.85
C ILE A 112 7.77 16.15 14.94
N CYS A 113 7.72 15.66 16.18
CA CYS A 113 7.22 16.41 17.33
C CYS A 113 7.84 15.90 18.63
N GLU A 114 8.35 16.81 19.47
CA GLU A 114 8.62 16.51 20.88
C GLU A 114 7.31 16.37 21.66
N PRO A 115 7.29 15.75 22.85
CA PRO A 115 6.10 15.71 23.69
C PRO A 115 5.47 17.12 23.83
N GLY A 116 4.21 17.26 23.43
CA GLY A 116 3.55 18.55 23.33
C GLY A 116 2.65 18.70 22.10
N GLU A 117 2.54 19.92 21.60
CA GLU A 117 1.62 20.27 20.52
C GLU A 117 2.18 19.83 19.15
N VAL A 118 1.38 19.04 18.42
CA VAL A 118 1.66 18.63 17.05
C VAL A 118 0.72 19.34 16.07
N ARG A 119 1.26 19.72 14.91
CA ARG A 119 0.54 20.37 13.80
C ARG A 119 0.88 19.68 12.48
N LEU A 120 0.22 20.05 11.38
CA LEU A 120 0.62 19.54 10.06
C LEU A 120 2.02 20.00 9.62
N SER A 121 2.45 21.19 10.04
CA SER A 121 3.83 21.68 9.85
C SER A 121 4.88 20.89 10.64
N SER A 122 4.44 20.04 11.58
CA SER A 122 5.31 19.05 12.20
C SER A 122 5.74 17.96 11.22
N ILE A 123 4.95 17.68 10.18
CA ILE A 123 5.11 16.51 9.28
C ILE A 123 5.76 16.88 7.93
N ILE A 124 5.40 18.03 7.36
CA ILE A 124 5.89 18.51 6.05
C ILE A 124 6.36 19.97 6.16
N ASP A 125 7.26 20.39 5.27
CA ASP A 125 7.69 21.77 5.14
C ASP A 125 7.02 22.44 3.94
N VAL A 126 6.48 23.65 4.09
CA VAL A 126 5.67 24.32 3.06
C VAL A 126 6.28 25.66 2.70
N HIS A 127 6.58 25.82 1.42
CA HIS A 127 7.09 27.05 0.83
C HIS A 127 6.04 27.68 -0.07
N PHE A 128 5.88 28.99 0.05
CA PHE A 128 4.93 29.78 -0.73
C PHE A 128 5.65 30.54 -1.85
N GLY A 129 4.99 30.62 -3.00
CA GLY A 129 5.44 31.41 -4.13
C GLY A 129 4.90 32.84 -4.11
N ALA A 130 4.95 33.48 -5.27
CA ALA A 130 4.58 34.88 -5.44
C ALA A 130 3.24 35.09 -6.17
N GLN A 131 2.60 34.03 -6.67
CA GLN A 131 1.38 34.14 -7.46
C GLN A 131 0.23 34.69 -6.61
N GLU A 132 -0.41 35.75 -7.11
CA GLU A 132 -1.61 36.31 -6.49
C GLU A 132 -2.83 35.43 -6.76
N ILE A 133 -3.80 35.51 -5.86
CA ILE A 133 -5.10 34.88 -6.06
C ILE A 133 -6.00 35.91 -6.70
N LEU A 134 -6.46 35.62 -7.93
CA LEU A 134 -7.38 36.50 -8.64
C LEU A 134 -8.71 36.55 -7.86
N SER A 135 -8.92 37.64 -7.14
CA SER A 135 -10.03 37.83 -6.20
C SER A 135 -11.27 38.47 -6.83
N SER A 136 -11.39 38.50 -8.16
CA SER A 136 -12.50 39.17 -8.87
C SER A 136 -13.81 38.37 -8.83
N ILE A 137 -14.05 37.67 -7.73
CA ILE A 137 -15.12 36.70 -7.62
C ILE A 137 -16.20 37.27 -6.69
N GLU A 138 -17.23 37.85 -7.28
CA GLU A 138 -18.54 37.96 -6.65
C GLU A 138 -19.04 36.52 -6.41
N THR A 139 -19.28 36.20 -5.14
CA THR A 139 -19.94 34.95 -4.73
C THR A 139 -21.42 35.21 -4.52
N ASP A 140 -22.28 34.41 -5.16
CA ASP A 140 -23.71 34.37 -4.84
C ASP A 140 -23.89 33.77 -3.44
N GLY A 141 -23.91 34.65 -2.43
CA GLY A 141 -24.18 34.32 -1.03
C GLY A 141 -23.06 34.67 -0.05
N MET A 142 -23.43 34.73 1.23
CA MET A 142 -22.52 34.92 2.37
C MET A 142 -21.73 33.61 2.61
N VAL A 143 -20.47 33.58 2.16
CA VAL A 143 -19.53 32.49 2.44
C VAL A 143 -18.90 32.71 3.82
N SER A 144 -18.96 31.72 4.71
CA SER A 144 -18.58 31.87 6.13
C SER A 144 -17.67 30.74 6.63
N SER A 145 -17.06 30.89 7.80
CA SER A 145 -16.21 29.84 8.41
C SER A 145 -16.90 28.49 8.63
N ASN A 146 -18.24 28.44 8.59
CA ASN A 146 -18.99 27.19 8.63
C ASN A 146 -18.80 26.34 7.36
N ASP A 147 -18.38 26.95 6.26
CA ASP A 147 -18.14 26.24 4.99
C ASP A 147 -16.84 25.44 4.99
N ASP A 148 -15.90 25.77 5.87
CA ASP A 148 -14.53 25.25 5.84
C ASP A 148 -14.46 23.72 5.93
N ASN A 149 -15.29 23.12 6.79
CA ASN A 149 -15.28 21.68 7.01
C ASN A 149 -15.79 20.91 5.78
N TRP A 150 -16.86 21.38 5.13
CA TRP A 150 -17.39 20.69 3.95
C TRP A 150 -16.46 20.87 2.75
N ILE A 151 -15.82 22.04 2.61
CA ILE A 151 -14.81 22.28 1.57
C ILE A 151 -13.63 21.31 1.76
N ALA A 152 -13.08 21.22 2.98
CA ALA A 152 -11.98 20.30 3.26
C ALA A 152 -12.38 18.82 3.03
N SER A 153 -13.61 18.44 3.41
CA SER A 153 -14.16 17.11 3.13
C SER A 153 -14.29 16.84 1.63
N PHE A 154 -14.78 17.81 0.85
CA PHE A 154 -14.91 17.71 -0.60
C PHE A 154 -13.53 17.54 -1.25
N LEU A 155 -12.58 18.41 -0.91
CA LEU A 155 -11.24 18.39 -1.49
C LEU A 155 -10.45 17.14 -1.15
N THR A 156 -10.60 16.58 0.06
CA THR A 156 -9.97 15.29 0.42
C THR A 156 -10.68 14.11 -0.25
N SER A 157 -11.99 14.19 -0.49
CA SER A 157 -12.76 13.12 -1.15
C SER A 157 -12.35 12.93 -2.62
N ILE A 158 -11.98 14.01 -3.32
CA ILE A 158 -11.44 13.96 -4.69
C ILE A 158 -10.28 12.97 -4.78
N TYR A 159 -9.37 12.98 -3.80
CA TYR A 159 -8.21 12.09 -3.78
C TYR A 159 -8.62 10.62 -3.75
N ARG A 160 -9.43 10.20 -2.77
CA ARG A 160 -9.85 8.80 -2.61
C ARG A 160 -10.64 8.28 -3.80
N ILE A 161 -11.59 9.08 -4.30
CA ILE A 161 -12.41 8.70 -5.46
C ILE A 161 -11.51 8.48 -6.68
N ASN A 162 -10.51 9.33 -6.90
CA ASN A 162 -9.59 9.20 -8.04
C ASN A 162 -8.53 8.11 -7.87
N CYS A 163 -8.28 7.62 -6.65
CA CYS A 163 -7.42 6.45 -6.42
C CYS A 163 -8.10 5.14 -6.83
N ALA A 164 -9.43 5.09 -6.82
CA ALA A 164 -10.18 3.91 -7.23
C ALA A 164 -10.12 3.68 -8.74
N LYS A 165 -9.73 2.47 -9.15
CA LYS A 165 -9.62 2.08 -10.57
C LYS A 165 -10.94 1.60 -11.18
N ASN A 166 -11.81 0.98 -10.37
CA ASN A 166 -13.09 0.42 -10.82
C ASN A 166 -14.18 1.51 -10.83
N GLU A 167 -14.91 1.61 -11.94
CA GLU A 167 -15.92 2.66 -12.13
C GLU A 167 -17.11 2.55 -11.18
N ASN A 168 -17.70 1.36 -11.02
CA ASN A 168 -18.81 1.14 -10.09
C ASN A 168 -18.39 1.47 -8.66
N TYR A 169 -17.17 1.09 -8.27
CA TYR A 169 -16.63 1.42 -6.94
C TYR A 169 -16.45 2.93 -6.75
N ARG A 170 -16.05 3.68 -7.79
CA ARG A 170 -15.99 5.14 -7.71
C ARG A 170 -17.35 5.76 -7.46
N LEU A 171 -18.40 5.28 -8.14
CA LEU A 171 -19.77 5.77 -7.93
C LEU A 171 -20.22 5.53 -6.49
N GLU A 172 -19.94 4.35 -5.92
CA GLU A 172 -20.24 4.06 -4.52
C GLU A 172 -19.44 4.93 -3.54
N LEU A 173 -18.17 5.25 -3.85
CA LEU A 173 -17.37 6.19 -3.08
C LEU A 173 -17.95 7.61 -3.14
N SER A 174 -18.35 8.11 -4.31
CA SER A 174 -19.00 9.41 -4.47
C SER A 174 -20.28 9.50 -3.64
N LYS A 175 -21.15 8.49 -3.72
CA LYS A 175 -22.37 8.41 -2.88
C LYS A 175 -22.04 8.43 -1.39
N THR A 176 -21.04 7.64 -0.97
CA THR A 176 -20.62 7.57 0.43
C THR A 176 -20.09 8.92 0.93
N ALA A 177 -19.27 9.60 0.12
CA ALA A 177 -18.77 10.93 0.43
C ALA A 177 -19.90 11.95 0.61
N SER A 178 -20.90 11.95 -0.27
CA SER A 178 -22.08 12.81 -0.17
C SER A 178 -22.84 12.54 1.13
N ASN A 179 -23.03 11.26 1.49
CA ASN A 179 -23.68 10.88 2.75
C ASN A 179 -22.89 11.35 3.98
N ILE A 180 -21.55 11.29 3.93
CA ILE A 180 -20.69 11.81 5.01
C ILE A 180 -20.84 13.32 5.14
N MET A 181 -20.86 14.06 4.03
CA MET A 181 -21.07 15.50 4.06
C MET A 181 -22.43 15.84 4.67
N VAL A 182 -23.51 15.20 4.22
CA VAL A 182 -24.86 15.43 4.74
C VAL A 182 -24.95 15.10 6.23
N LYS A 183 -24.35 13.98 6.66
CA LYS A 183 -24.35 13.55 8.06
C LYS A 183 -23.61 14.52 8.99
N ASN A 184 -22.49 15.08 8.55
CA ASN A 184 -21.65 15.93 9.41
C ASN A 184 -22.01 17.41 9.34
N PHE A 185 -22.57 17.88 8.22
CA PHE A 185 -22.75 19.31 7.95
C PHE A 185 -24.21 19.71 7.68
N GLY A 186 -25.14 18.76 7.68
CA GLY A 186 -26.57 18.98 7.42
C GLY A 186 -26.93 18.87 5.94
N LYS A 187 -28.18 19.15 5.58
CA LYS A 187 -28.57 19.29 4.17
C LYS A 187 -28.19 20.70 3.72
N GLY A 188 -27.32 20.80 2.73
CA GLY A 188 -26.90 22.07 2.13
C GLY A 188 -26.73 21.95 0.63
N SER A 189 -26.59 23.09 -0.05
CA SER A 189 -26.24 23.15 -1.48
C SER A 189 -24.75 22.86 -1.69
N TYR A 190 -24.33 21.65 -1.31
CA TYR A 190 -22.98 21.17 -1.60
C TYR A 190 -22.85 20.92 -3.10
N ALA A 191 -21.66 21.16 -3.65
CA ALA A 191 -21.38 20.74 -5.02
C ALA A 191 -21.50 19.21 -5.12
N SER A 192 -22.02 18.75 -6.26
CA SER A 192 -22.11 17.31 -6.49
C SER A 192 -20.71 16.69 -6.53
N LEU A 193 -20.59 15.52 -5.93
CA LEU A 193 -19.41 14.65 -6.00
C LEU A 193 -19.51 13.65 -7.17
N ASP A 194 -20.54 13.79 -8.01
CA ASP A 194 -20.67 13.06 -9.26
C ASP A 194 -19.65 13.59 -10.26
N PHE A 195 -19.11 12.72 -11.10
CA PHE A 195 -18.15 13.06 -12.17
C PHE A 195 -16.80 13.65 -11.74
N LEU A 196 -16.46 13.66 -10.44
CA LEU A 196 -15.12 14.09 -9.97
C LEU A 196 -13.97 13.34 -10.64
N ASN A 197 -14.21 12.11 -11.07
CA ASN A 197 -13.24 11.26 -11.75
C ASN A 197 -12.91 11.69 -13.18
N VAL A 198 -13.76 12.52 -13.80
CA VAL A 198 -13.52 13.08 -15.13
C VAL A 198 -12.77 14.40 -14.97
N THR A 199 -13.27 15.28 -14.12
CA THR A 199 -12.76 16.64 -13.95
C THR A 199 -11.39 16.68 -13.26
N TYR A 200 -11.20 15.90 -12.19
CA TYR A 200 -10.05 16.06 -11.28
C TYR A 200 -9.08 14.88 -11.28
N ARG A 201 -9.17 13.98 -12.27
CA ARG A 201 -8.32 12.78 -12.35
C ARG A 201 -6.83 13.07 -12.28
N HIS A 202 -6.41 14.18 -12.90
CA HIS A 202 -5.01 14.58 -12.97
C HIS A 202 -4.42 14.97 -11.60
N TRP A 203 -5.24 15.23 -10.57
CA TRP A 203 -4.79 15.64 -9.24
C TRP A 203 -3.97 14.57 -8.52
N ILE A 204 -4.22 13.28 -8.82
CA ILE A 204 -3.44 12.17 -8.23
C ILE A 204 -1.96 12.19 -8.67
N GLY A 205 -1.64 12.94 -9.73
CA GLY A 205 -0.29 13.17 -10.22
C GLY A 205 0.38 14.42 -9.63
N ASN A 206 -0.39 15.38 -9.08
CA ASN A 206 0.16 16.60 -8.50
C ASN A 206 0.84 16.28 -7.16
N THR A 207 2.16 16.48 -7.10
CA THR A 207 2.99 16.15 -5.95
C THR A 207 2.63 16.95 -4.69
N ASN A 208 2.34 18.24 -4.80
CA ASN A 208 2.07 19.09 -3.64
C ASN A 208 0.76 18.70 -2.97
N TYR A 209 -0.29 18.50 -3.77
CA TYR A 209 -1.59 18.08 -3.28
C TYR A 209 -1.52 16.72 -2.55
N ILE A 210 -0.91 15.70 -3.17
CA ILE A 210 -0.85 14.36 -2.53
C ILE A 210 0.05 14.35 -1.28
N LYS A 211 1.10 15.18 -1.21
CA LYS A 211 1.91 15.34 0.00
C LYS A 211 1.10 15.91 1.17
N ILE A 212 0.26 16.91 0.90
CA ILE A 212 -0.65 17.47 1.89
C ILE A 212 -1.66 16.41 2.34
N ILE A 213 -2.26 15.66 1.39
CA ILE A 213 -3.18 14.55 1.72
C ILE A 213 -2.51 13.51 2.64
N ALA A 214 -1.27 13.12 2.35
CA ALA A 214 -0.51 12.20 3.18
C ALA A 214 -0.26 12.76 4.58
N ALA A 215 0.11 14.04 4.70
CA ALA A 215 0.30 14.71 5.99
C ALA A 215 -1.01 14.72 6.82
N TYR A 216 -2.16 14.95 6.18
CA TYR A 216 -3.47 14.85 6.82
C TYR A 216 -3.76 13.46 7.37
N ASP A 217 -3.60 12.41 6.56
CA ASP A 217 -3.85 11.05 7.03
C ASP A 217 -2.87 10.65 8.15
N MET A 218 -1.58 10.98 8.02
CA MET A 218 -0.56 10.70 9.03
C MET A 218 -0.87 11.41 10.37
N PHE A 219 -1.24 12.69 10.31
CA PHE A 219 -1.64 13.47 11.48
C PHE A 219 -2.89 12.87 12.15
N LEU A 220 -3.95 12.60 11.38
CA LEU A 220 -5.21 12.08 11.92
C LEU A 220 -5.08 10.63 12.38
N PHE A 221 -4.17 9.85 11.79
CA PHE A 221 -3.83 8.51 12.24
C PHE A 221 -3.20 8.53 13.64
N LYS A 222 -2.16 9.35 13.85
CA LYS A 222 -1.44 9.42 15.13
C LYS A 222 -2.27 10.08 16.23
N THR A 223 -2.98 11.17 15.92
CA THR A 223 -3.67 11.99 16.92
C THR A 223 -5.10 11.52 17.23
N ASN A 224 -5.73 10.80 16.31
CA ASN A 224 -7.09 10.25 16.44
C ASN A 224 -8.15 11.29 16.88
N ILE A 225 -8.05 12.53 16.38
CA ILE A 225 -8.96 13.62 16.76
C ILE A 225 -10.35 13.37 16.16
N LYS A 226 -11.30 12.95 17.01
CA LYS A 226 -12.68 12.62 16.61
C LYS A 226 -13.36 13.72 15.79
N LYS A 227 -13.14 15.00 16.13
CA LYS A 227 -13.75 16.15 15.44
C LYS A 227 -13.42 16.20 13.94
N TYR A 228 -12.22 15.78 13.55
CA TYR A 228 -11.72 15.88 12.17
C TYR A 228 -11.64 14.53 11.45
N GLN A 229 -12.18 13.46 12.06
CA GLN A 229 -12.10 12.10 11.54
C GLN A 229 -12.80 11.95 10.17
N PHE A 230 -13.76 12.81 9.85
CA PHE A 230 -14.41 12.82 8.53
C PHE A 230 -13.42 13.07 7.38
N LEU A 231 -12.36 13.86 7.60
CA LEU A 231 -11.32 14.10 6.61
C LEU A 231 -10.55 12.82 6.27
N ARG A 232 -10.37 11.95 7.27
CA ARG A 232 -9.68 10.68 7.09
C ARG A 232 -10.40 9.77 6.11
N TRP A 233 -11.71 9.92 5.95
CA TRP A 233 -12.42 9.19 4.89
C TRP A 233 -11.84 9.49 3.51
N GLY A 234 -11.49 10.75 3.22
CA GLY A 234 -10.90 11.14 1.94
C GLY A 234 -9.40 10.83 1.83
N THR A 235 -8.67 10.83 2.95
CA THR A 235 -7.20 10.71 2.94
C THR A 235 -6.68 9.29 3.19
N ILE A 236 -7.51 8.35 3.69
CA ILE A 236 -7.11 6.98 4.04
C ILE A 236 -6.44 6.21 2.91
N SER A 237 -6.78 6.50 1.64
CA SER A 237 -6.19 5.83 0.48
C SER A 237 -4.72 6.20 0.24
N SER A 238 -4.19 7.20 0.95
CA SER A 238 -2.78 7.58 0.91
C SER A 238 -1.89 6.58 1.64
N ARG A 239 -2.43 6.01 2.71
CA ARG A 239 -1.72 5.05 3.56
C ARG A 239 -1.52 3.71 2.82
N TYR A 240 -0.27 3.25 2.81
CA TYR A 240 0.22 2.09 2.07
C TYR A 240 -0.09 2.12 0.56
N ARG A 241 -0.27 3.32 -0.02
CA ARG A 241 -0.41 3.46 -1.48
C ARG A 241 0.86 2.96 -2.18
N GLU A 242 0.67 2.18 -3.25
CA GLU A 242 1.75 1.47 -3.95
C GLU A 242 2.59 0.53 -3.05
N CYS A 243 2.02 0.03 -1.94
CA CYS A 243 2.64 -0.93 -1.03
C CYS A 243 1.85 -2.25 -0.94
N SER A 244 1.21 -2.66 -2.04
CA SER A 244 0.26 -3.78 -2.06
C SER A 244 0.84 -5.10 -1.51
N VAL A 245 2.13 -5.36 -1.72
CA VAL A 245 2.78 -6.58 -1.23
C VAL A 245 2.99 -6.51 0.27
N LEU A 246 3.45 -5.36 0.80
CA LEU A 246 3.59 -5.17 2.24
C LEU A 246 2.24 -5.24 2.95
N SER A 247 1.19 -4.61 2.40
CA SER A 247 -0.16 -4.71 2.97
C SER A 247 -0.68 -6.15 2.99
N THR A 248 -0.49 -6.88 1.89
CA THR A 248 -0.92 -8.29 1.83
C THR A 248 -0.09 -9.17 2.76
N LEU A 249 1.21 -8.89 2.89
CA LEU A 249 2.09 -9.60 3.82
C LEU A 249 1.65 -9.38 5.27
N ILE A 250 1.36 -8.14 5.67
CA ILE A 250 0.86 -7.82 7.01
C ILE A 250 -0.47 -8.53 7.26
N ASP A 251 -1.41 -8.44 6.31
CA ASP A 251 -2.72 -9.06 6.50
C ASP A 251 -2.65 -10.59 6.60
N ILE A 252 -1.85 -11.25 5.76
CA ILE A 252 -1.66 -12.71 5.80
C ILE A 252 -0.92 -13.10 7.08
N SER A 253 0.11 -12.35 7.49
CA SER A 253 0.84 -12.64 8.73
C SER A 253 -0.07 -12.58 9.95
N ASN A 254 -0.93 -11.57 10.03
CA ASN A 254 -1.92 -11.44 11.09
C ASN A 254 -2.93 -12.58 11.08
N GLU A 255 -3.43 -12.97 9.90
CA GLU A 255 -4.34 -14.10 9.77
C GLU A 255 -3.68 -15.42 10.15
N CYS A 256 -2.43 -15.66 9.76
CA CYS A 256 -1.66 -16.86 10.15
C CYS A 256 -1.24 -16.85 11.62
N GLY A 257 -1.39 -15.73 12.33
CA GLY A 257 -0.92 -15.58 13.72
C GLY A 257 0.59 -15.44 13.87
N PHE A 258 1.29 -15.00 12.83
CA PHE A 258 2.72 -14.75 12.92
C PHE A 258 3.00 -13.52 13.79
N THR A 259 3.94 -13.67 14.72
CA THR A 259 4.38 -12.57 15.59
C THR A 259 5.33 -11.62 14.88
N ASN A 260 6.15 -12.14 13.96
CA ASN A 260 7.08 -11.35 13.17
C ASN A 260 6.80 -11.55 11.67
N LEU A 261 6.88 -10.48 10.89
CA LEU A 261 6.73 -10.57 9.42
C LEU A 261 7.80 -11.50 8.80
N SER A 262 8.97 -11.61 9.43
CA SER A 262 10.06 -12.49 9.01
C SER A 262 9.76 -13.98 9.24
N ASP A 263 8.75 -14.36 10.03
CA ASP A 263 8.41 -15.76 10.26
C ASP A 263 7.93 -16.45 8.98
N LEU A 264 7.31 -15.70 8.06
CA LEU A 264 6.91 -16.23 6.75
C LEU A 264 8.09 -16.76 5.94
N ARG A 265 9.30 -16.22 6.13
CA ARG A 265 10.51 -16.68 5.43
C ARG A 265 10.82 -18.16 5.69
N LYS A 266 10.42 -18.69 6.84
CA LYS A 266 10.59 -20.11 7.20
C LYS A 266 9.78 -21.05 6.31
N TRP A 267 8.70 -20.54 5.73
CA TRP A 267 7.72 -21.29 4.92
C TRP A 267 8.00 -21.25 3.41
N VAL A 268 9.08 -20.58 3.00
CA VAL A 268 9.42 -20.37 1.59
C VAL A 268 10.51 -21.34 1.16
N PHE A 269 10.25 -22.05 0.06
CA PHE A 269 11.21 -22.95 -0.59
C PHE A 269 11.46 -22.62 -2.08
N VAL A 270 10.93 -21.48 -2.55
CA VAL A 270 11.19 -20.96 -3.90
C VAL A 270 12.08 -19.73 -3.81
N ASP A 271 13.27 -19.80 -4.42
CA ASP A 271 14.31 -18.76 -4.34
C ASP A 271 13.83 -17.37 -4.75
N SER A 272 12.94 -17.28 -5.74
CA SER A 272 12.40 -15.99 -6.19
C SER A 272 11.47 -15.33 -5.17
N ILE A 273 10.71 -16.13 -4.41
CA ILE A 273 9.93 -15.61 -3.27
C ILE A 273 10.88 -15.09 -2.20
N GLU A 274 11.97 -15.82 -1.90
CA GLU A 274 12.95 -15.38 -0.91
C GLU A 274 13.64 -14.06 -1.32
N ARG A 275 14.02 -13.92 -2.60
CA ARG A 275 14.58 -12.65 -3.11
C ARG A 275 13.62 -11.47 -2.94
N ASP A 276 12.34 -11.68 -3.23
CA ASP A 276 11.30 -10.66 -3.03
C ASP A 276 11.08 -10.36 -1.54
N LEU A 277 11.11 -11.38 -0.67
CA LEU A 277 11.04 -11.20 0.79
C LEU A 277 12.21 -10.40 1.33
N ASN A 278 13.44 -10.71 0.93
CA ASN A 278 14.63 -9.96 1.35
C ASN A 278 14.57 -8.49 0.93
N ARG A 279 13.88 -8.18 -0.18
CA ARG A 279 13.63 -6.80 -0.61
C ARG A 279 12.57 -6.13 0.28
N VAL A 280 11.43 -6.78 0.50
CA VAL A 280 10.33 -6.20 1.29
C VAL A 280 10.70 -6.05 2.77
N LEU A 281 11.47 -7.00 3.32
CA LEU A 281 11.87 -7.07 4.72
C LEU A 281 13.28 -6.50 4.96
N LYS A 282 13.73 -5.57 4.12
CA LYS A 282 15.00 -4.86 4.36
C LYS A 282 14.93 -4.15 5.71
N ASP A 283 15.99 -4.26 6.51
CA ASP A 283 16.06 -3.61 7.82
C ASP A 283 16.11 -2.08 7.72
N GLY A 284 15.75 -1.42 8.84
CA GLY A 284 15.81 0.04 8.97
C GLY A 284 14.73 0.80 8.21
N GLN A 285 13.71 0.11 7.69
CA GLN A 285 12.65 0.74 6.89
C GLN A 285 11.39 1.12 7.69
N GLU A 286 11.40 0.97 9.01
CA GLU A 286 10.27 1.30 9.89
C GLU A 286 8.92 0.67 9.43
N ILE A 287 8.95 -0.54 8.84
CA ILE A 287 7.76 -1.23 8.31
C ILE A 287 6.79 -1.70 9.40
N ASP A 288 7.32 -1.94 10.60
CA ASP A 288 6.65 -2.31 11.84
C ASP A 288 6.11 -1.09 12.61
N LYS A 289 6.61 0.10 12.30
CA LYS A 289 6.21 1.36 12.93
C LYS A 289 5.07 2.03 12.17
N LEU A 290 3.85 1.88 12.69
CA LEU A 290 2.62 2.34 12.03
C LEU A 290 2.52 3.87 11.90
N ASP A 291 3.14 4.64 12.78
CA ASP A 291 3.14 6.09 12.76
C ASP A 291 4.39 6.70 12.08
N SER A 292 5.15 5.90 11.33
CA SER A 292 6.28 6.37 10.54
C SER A 292 5.87 7.05 9.23
N TYR A 293 6.86 7.57 8.51
CA TYR A 293 6.71 8.02 7.13
C TYR A 293 6.53 6.88 6.12
N THR A 294 6.88 5.62 6.47
CA THR A 294 6.86 4.47 5.55
C THR A 294 5.51 4.18 4.91
N PRO A 295 4.38 4.17 5.64
CA PRO A 295 3.06 4.01 5.05
C PRO A 295 2.75 5.05 3.96
N TYR A 296 3.41 6.20 3.97
CA TYR A 296 3.14 7.31 3.05
C TYR A 296 4.22 7.50 1.98
N LEU A 297 5.11 6.51 1.81
CA LEU A 297 6.31 6.65 0.96
C LEU A 297 6.02 7.12 -0.48
N HIS A 298 4.89 6.69 -1.05
CA HIS A 298 4.51 7.06 -2.41
C HIS A 298 4.06 8.52 -2.49
N ASP A 299 3.13 8.92 -1.63
CA ASP A 299 2.51 10.25 -1.70
C ASP A 299 3.42 11.33 -1.13
N LEU A 300 4.25 11.01 -0.14
CA LEU A 300 5.31 11.91 0.32
C LEU A 300 6.50 11.99 -0.64
N ARG A 301 6.49 11.21 -1.73
CA ARG A 301 7.57 11.12 -2.73
C ARG A 301 8.93 10.74 -2.11
N LEU A 302 8.91 9.91 -1.06
CA LEU A 302 10.13 9.39 -0.44
C LEU A 302 10.80 8.36 -1.36
N SER A 303 9.98 7.66 -2.16
CA SER A 303 10.47 6.75 -3.19
C SER A 303 9.81 7.02 -4.54
N SER A 304 10.62 7.03 -5.59
CA SER A 304 10.13 7.05 -6.98
C SER A 304 9.54 5.70 -7.40
N GLN A 305 10.01 4.61 -6.79
CA GLN A 305 9.64 3.23 -7.13
C GLN A 305 9.60 2.40 -5.86
N SER A 306 8.38 2.13 -5.39
CA SER A 306 8.13 1.46 -4.13
C SER A 306 8.73 0.04 -4.11
N PRO A 307 9.61 -0.27 -3.15
CA PRO A 307 10.14 -1.62 -2.94
C PRO A 307 9.05 -2.59 -2.45
N TYR A 308 7.87 -2.08 -2.08
CA TYR A 308 6.74 -2.85 -1.55
C TYR A 308 5.60 -3.03 -2.57
N SER A 309 5.78 -2.59 -3.81
CA SER A 309 4.78 -2.72 -4.86
C SER A 309 4.75 -4.13 -5.46
N CYS A 310 3.59 -4.56 -5.95
CA CYS A 310 3.46 -5.84 -6.64
C CYS A 310 4.23 -5.87 -7.97
N SER A 311 4.41 -4.73 -8.64
CA SER A 311 5.21 -4.62 -9.87
C SER A 311 6.68 -4.98 -9.64
N TYR A 312 7.21 -4.67 -8.45
CA TYR A 312 8.58 -5.01 -8.07
C TYR A 312 8.71 -6.40 -7.46
N ASN A 313 7.66 -6.89 -6.78
CA ASN A 313 7.65 -8.20 -6.11
C ASN A 313 6.48 -9.07 -6.59
N PRO A 314 6.41 -9.40 -7.89
CA PRO A 314 5.26 -10.11 -8.45
C PRO A 314 5.15 -11.54 -7.90
N VAL A 315 6.28 -12.21 -7.65
CA VAL A 315 6.31 -13.60 -7.22
C VAL A 315 5.83 -13.72 -5.78
N LEU A 316 6.35 -12.86 -4.89
CA LEU A 316 5.87 -12.80 -3.51
C LEU A 316 4.38 -12.44 -3.43
N TYR A 317 3.91 -11.52 -4.29
CA TYR A 317 2.49 -11.17 -4.32
C TYR A 317 1.61 -12.34 -4.77
N GLU A 318 2.04 -13.10 -5.78
CA GLU A 318 1.36 -14.32 -6.22
C GLU A 318 1.34 -15.39 -5.11
N PHE A 319 2.46 -15.58 -4.40
CA PHE A 319 2.55 -16.50 -3.26
C PHE A 319 1.57 -16.14 -2.13
N LEU A 320 1.65 -14.90 -1.62
CA LEU A 320 0.80 -14.41 -0.53
C LEU A 320 -0.69 -14.47 -0.88
N SER A 321 -1.03 -14.08 -2.10
CA SER A 321 -2.41 -14.11 -2.56
C SER A 321 -2.90 -15.55 -2.76
N THR A 322 -2.04 -16.48 -3.20
CA THR A 322 -2.37 -17.90 -3.26
C THR A 322 -2.70 -18.45 -1.87
N MET A 323 -1.86 -18.16 -0.87
CA MET A 323 -2.14 -18.49 0.52
C MET A 323 -3.49 -17.92 0.97
N GLY A 324 -3.73 -16.64 0.69
CA GLY A 324 -4.99 -15.98 1.04
C GLY A 324 -6.23 -16.66 0.44
N VAL A 325 -6.16 -17.14 -0.81
CA VAL A 325 -7.26 -17.92 -1.41
C VAL A 325 -7.51 -19.21 -0.64
N TYR A 326 -6.46 -19.99 -0.37
CA TYR A 326 -6.58 -21.26 0.36
C TYR A 326 -6.92 -21.11 1.85
N MET A 327 -6.69 -19.92 2.41
CA MET A 327 -7.17 -19.52 3.74
C MET A 327 -8.60 -18.95 3.73
N GLY A 328 -9.26 -18.85 2.57
CA GLY A 328 -10.66 -18.43 2.45
C GLY A 328 -10.89 -16.94 2.21
N ARG A 329 -9.84 -16.14 1.94
CA ARG A 329 -9.99 -14.71 1.62
C ARG A 329 -10.56 -14.51 0.23
N LYS A 330 -11.80 -14.01 0.17
CA LYS A 330 -12.48 -13.69 -1.10
C LYS A 330 -11.74 -12.62 -1.93
N GLY A 331 -11.07 -11.67 -1.28
CA GLY A 331 -10.33 -10.60 -1.95
C GLY A 331 -9.15 -11.10 -2.78
N SER A 332 -8.44 -12.12 -2.27
CA SER A 332 -7.22 -12.65 -2.91
C SER A 332 -7.51 -13.36 -4.24
N MET A 333 -8.73 -13.88 -4.43
CA MET A 333 -9.13 -14.53 -5.69
C MET A 333 -9.12 -13.56 -6.88
N ASN A 334 -9.42 -12.29 -6.63
CA ASN A 334 -9.55 -11.26 -7.67
C ASN A 334 -8.24 -10.53 -7.96
N VAL A 335 -7.14 -10.95 -7.31
CA VAL A 335 -5.82 -10.37 -7.54
C VAL A 335 -5.37 -10.69 -8.97
N LYS A 336 -5.04 -9.64 -9.72
CA LYS A 336 -4.50 -9.78 -11.08
C LYS A 336 -3.12 -10.40 -11.02
N MET A 337 -2.91 -11.48 -11.77
CA MET A 337 -1.59 -12.04 -11.97
C MET A 337 -0.76 -11.11 -12.84
N LEU A 338 0.44 -10.79 -12.36
CA LEU A 338 1.34 -9.93 -13.11
C LEU A 338 2.07 -10.76 -14.17
N ARG A 339 2.48 -10.12 -15.26
CA ARG A 339 3.32 -10.77 -16.27
C ARG A 339 4.73 -10.91 -15.69
N GLY A 340 4.96 -11.97 -14.92
CA GLY A 340 6.26 -12.40 -14.42
C GLY A 340 6.86 -13.53 -15.26
N PRO A 341 8.07 -14.02 -14.93
CA PRO A 341 8.65 -15.20 -15.58
C PRO A 341 7.69 -16.39 -15.37
N TYR A 342 7.01 -16.79 -16.45
CA TYR A 342 5.99 -17.84 -16.44
C TYR A 342 6.48 -19.18 -15.86
N HIS A 343 7.80 -19.42 -15.90
CA HIS A 343 8.44 -20.66 -15.49
C HIS A 343 8.33 -20.98 -14.00
N GLU A 344 8.16 -19.98 -13.12
CA GLU A 344 8.15 -20.20 -11.67
C GLU A 344 6.75 -20.11 -11.03
N ARG A 345 5.73 -19.79 -11.82
CA ARG A 345 4.36 -19.58 -11.32
C ARG A 345 3.76 -20.83 -10.68
N ARG A 346 3.95 -21.98 -11.33
CA ARG A 346 3.45 -23.27 -10.80
C ARG A 346 4.05 -23.56 -9.43
N SER A 347 5.37 -23.42 -9.31
CA SER A 347 6.11 -23.63 -8.05
C SER A 347 5.70 -22.64 -6.97
N THR A 348 5.47 -21.38 -7.34
CA THR A 348 5.03 -20.32 -6.43
C THR A 348 3.65 -20.60 -5.85
N CYS A 349 2.67 -20.93 -6.71
CA CYS A 349 1.33 -21.28 -6.27
C CYS A 349 1.31 -22.61 -5.50
N PHE A 350 2.14 -23.59 -5.89
CA PHE A 350 2.31 -24.83 -5.15
C PHE A 350 2.86 -24.60 -3.74
N ASN A 351 3.89 -23.75 -3.59
CA ASN A 351 4.37 -23.33 -2.26
C ASN A 351 3.25 -22.71 -1.44
N GLY A 352 2.45 -21.80 -2.01
CA GLY A 352 1.34 -21.18 -1.29
C GLY A 352 0.27 -22.19 -0.85
N LEU A 353 -0.06 -23.16 -1.70
CA LEU A 353 -1.00 -24.25 -1.40
C LEU A 353 -0.51 -25.14 -0.26
N VAL A 354 0.74 -25.62 -0.31
CA VAL A 354 1.32 -26.49 0.72
C VAL A 354 1.35 -25.76 2.07
N VAL A 355 1.79 -24.50 2.09
CA VAL A 355 1.85 -23.71 3.33
C VAL A 355 0.45 -23.52 3.91
N ALA A 356 -0.54 -23.16 3.09
CA ALA A 356 -1.92 -22.99 3.56
C ALA A 356 -2.51 -24.31 4.10
N TYR A 357 -2.21 -25.44 3.46
CA TYR A 357 -2.62 -26.76 3.93
C TYR A 357 -2.02 -27.08 5.30
N LEU A 358 -0.70 -26.98 5.46
CA LEU A 358 -0.01 -27.28 6.71
C LEU A 358 -0.46 -26.36 7.86
N LEU A 359 -0.64 -25.07 7.58
CA LEU A 359 -1.16 -24.12 8.57
C LEU A 359 -2.60 -24.44 8.99
N ARG A 360 -3.42 -25.02 8.11
CA ARG A 360 -4.79 -25.43 8.45
C ARG A 360 -4.81 -26.74 9.23
N GLU A 361 -4.00 -27.72 8.85
CA GLU A 361 -3.89 -29.00 9.58
C GLU A 361 -3.43 -28.82 11.03
N LYS A 362 -2.50 -27.90 11.26
CA LYS A 362 -2.00 -27.60 12.60
C LYS A 362 -2.98 -26.83 13.50
N ASN A 363 -4.05 -26.28 12.93
CA ASN A 363 -5.00 -25.39 13.61
C ASN A 363 -6.45 -25.91 13.51
N CYS A 364 -6.69 -27.22 13.68
CA CYS A 364 -8.01 -27.86 13.61
C CYS A 364 -9.15 -27.07 14.32
N GLU A 365 -9.81 -26.15 13.60
CA GLU A 365 -11.22 -26.16 13.19
C GLU A 365 -11.53 -24.89 12.37
N PRO A 366 -12.03 -25.00 11.12
CA PRO A 366 -12.64 -23.87 10.43
C PRO A 366 -14.03 -23.61 11.05
N ASN A 367 -14.14 -22.59 11.89
CA ASN A 367 -15.43 -22.21 12.45
C ASN A 367 -16.40 -21.80 11.32
N LYS A 368 -17.48 -22.56 11.15
CA LYS A 368 -18.64 -22.17 10.35
C LYS A 368 -19.42 -21.09 11.10
N SER A 369 -18.99 -19.82 11.07
CA SER A 369 -19.88 -18.73 11.46
C SER A 369 -19.44 -17.35 10.95
N THR A 370 -20.29 -16.82 10.07
CA THR A 370 -20.69 -15.41 9.90
C THR A 370 -19.62 -14.32 9.74
N GLU A 371 -19.86 -13.56 8.68
CA GLU A 371 -19.24 -12.35 8.09
C GLU A 371 -18.52 -11.30 8.96
N ASN A 372 -18.25 -11.48 10.25
CA ASN A 372 -17.53 -10.48 11.06
C ASN A 372 -16.69 -11.05 12.23
N SER A 373 -16.29 -12.32 12.22
CA SER A 373 -15.41 -12.86 13.27
C SER A 373 -13.96 -12.99 12.80
N PHE A 374 -13.08 -12.09 13.30
CA PHE A 374 -11.63 -12.28 13.25
C PHE A 374 -11.27 -13.40 14.23
N VAL A 375 -10.99 -14.60 13.73
CA VAL A 375 -10.38 -15.65 14.55
C VAL A 375 -8.88 -15.50 14.43
N LEU A 376 -8.22 -15.17 15.54
CA LEU A 376 -6.78 -15.28 15.69
C LEU A 376 -6.40 -16.75 15.54
N ILE A 377 -5.73 -17.09 14.44
CA ILE A 377 -5.03 -18.36 14.32
C ILE A 377 -3.88 -18.31 15.33
N LYS A 378 -3.92 -19.09 16.41
CA LYS A 378 -2.75 -19.26 17.28
C LYS A 378 -1.81 -20.25 16.62
N SER A 379 -0.89 -19.77 15.79
CA SER A 379 0.18 -20.62 15.28
C SER A 379 1.04 -21.11 16.46
N PRO A 380 1.32 -22.43 16.59
CA PRO A 380 2.46 -22.85 17.38
C PRO A 380 3.70 -22.28 16.69
N ILE A 381 4.43 -21.42 17.38
CA ILE A 381 5.69 -20.84 16.90
C ILE A 381 6.71 -21.97 16.78
N LEU A 382 6.67 -22.69 15.66
CA LEU A 382 7.62 -23.76 15.36
C LEU A 382 9.00 -23.12 15.10
N ASP A 383 10.05 -23.77 15.58
CA ASP A 383 11.41 -23.36 15.25
C ASP A 383 11.66 -23.52 13.74
N THR A 384 12.56 -22.72 13.17
CA THR A 384 12.92 -22.75 11.74
C THR A 384 13.34 -24.15 11.29
N LYS A 385 14.02 -24.90 12.15
CA LYS A 385 14.42 -26.28 11.86
C LYS A 385 13.22 -27.21 11.74
N GLU A 386 12.19 -27.00 12.53
CA GLU A 386 10.98 -27.80 12.56
C GLU A 386 10.10 -27.54 11.34
N VAL A 387 9.90 -26.27 10.96
CA VAL A 387 9.18 -25.89 9.73
C VAL A 387 9.89 -26.44 8.49
N ARG A 388 11.22 -26.31 8.42
CA ARG A 388 12.00 -26.84 7.28
C ARG A 388 11.97 -28.35 7.22
N ARG A 389 12.00 -29.03 8.37
CA ARG A 389 11.83 -30.48 8.44
C ARG A 389 10.45 -30.88 7.91
N GLU A 390 9.37 -30.23 8.33
CA GLU A 390 8.02 -30.56 7.87
C GLU A 390 7.81 -30.34 6.38
N LEU A 391 8.31 -29.23 5.84
CA LEU A 391 8.27 -28.98 4.40
C LEU A 391 9.13 -30.01 3.65
N SER A 392 10.31 -30.35 4.17
CA SER A 392 11.19 -31.37 3.60
C SER A 392 10.56 -32.76 3.65
N ASP A 393 9.94 -33.13 4.77
CA ASP A 393 9.28 -34.42 4.98
C ASP A 393 8.08 -34.53 4.03
N TYR A 394 7.27 -33.47 3.90
CA TYR A 394 6.18 -33.42 2.94
C TYR A 394 6.68 -33.60 1.50
N ILE A 395 7.69 -32.84 1.08
CA ILE A 395 8.24 -32.90 -0.29
C ILE A 395 8.91 -34.26 -0.54
N PHE A 396 9.57 -34.84 0.45
CA PHE A 396 10.26 -36.13 0.33
C PHE A 396 9.27 -37.30 0.29
N ASP A 397 8.23 -37.29 1.12
CA ASP A 397 7.23 -38.35 1.22
C ASP A 397 6.18 -38.28 0.09
N LYS A 398 5.70 -37.08 -0.26
CA LYS A 398 4.60 -36.87 -1.23
C LYS A 398 5.07 -36.39 -2.60
N GLY A 399 6.34 -36.03 -2.74
CA GLY A 399 6.90 -35.44 -3.96
C GLY A 399 6.41 -34.01 -4.21
N THR A 400 6.59 -33.54 -5.44
CA THR A 400 6.15 -32.20 -5.90
C THR A 400 4.81 -32.21 -6.63
N GLY A 401 4.08 -33.34 -6.57
CA GLY A 401 2.76 -33.50 -7.16
C GLY A 401 1.66 -33.02 -6.21
N ILE A 402 0.52 -32.62 -6.76
CA ILE A 402 -0.71 -32.40 -5.98
C ILE A 402 -1.46 -33.73 -5.95
N SER A 403 -1.39 -34.45 -4.83
CA SER A 403 -2.01 -35.76 -4.67
C SER A 403 -2.48 -35.98 -3.23
N GLY A 404 -3.37 -36.96 -3.04
CA GLY A 404 -3.82 -37.39 -1.72
C GLY A 404 -4.52 -36.27 -0.92
N PRO A 405 -4.21 -36.11 0.38
CA PRO A 405 -4.84 -35.09 1.23
C PRO A 405 -4.73 -33.64 0.71
N LEU A 406 -3.62 -33.30 0.05
CA LEU A 406 -3.44 -31.97 -0.52
C LEU A 406 -4.38 -31.72 -1.71
N GLU A 407 -4.63 -32.75 -2.52
CA GLU A 407 -5.59 -32.67 -3.63
C GLU A 407 -7.02 -32.52 -3.12
N GLU A 408 -7.40 -33.22 -2.05
CA GLU A 408 -8.70 -33.08 -1.39
C GLU A 408 -8.88 -31.68 -0.80
N PHE A 409 -7.86 -31.18 -0.09
CA PHE A 409 -7.84 -29.82 0.44
C PHE A 409 -8.00 -28.79 -0.69
N LYS A 410 -7.24 -28.92 -1.77
CA LYS A 410 -7.35 -28.05 -2.96
C LYS A 410 -8.77 -28.08 -3.53
N LYS A 411 -9.33 -29.28 -3.79
CA LYS A 411 -10.70 -29.45 -4.30
C LYS A 411 -11.74 -28.78 -3.40
N SER A 412 -11.59 -28.89 -2.08
CA SER A 412 -12.52 -28.29 -1.11
C SER A 412 -12.61 -26.77 -1.26
N ILE A 413 -11.48 -26.11 -1.57
CA ILE A 413 -11.43 -24.66 -1.77
C ILE A 413 -11.80 -24.27 -3.20
N ASP A 414 -11.37 -25.02 -4.22
CA ASP A 414 -11.66 -24.71 -5.62
C ASP A 414 -13.17 -24.62 -5.93
N VAL A 415 -13.99 -25.39 -5.21
CA VAL A 415 -15.46 -25.32 -5.30
C VAL A 415 -15.99 -23.95 -4.86
N THR A 416 -15.31 -23.28 -3.93
CA THR A 416 -15.69 -21.93 -3.45
C THR A 416 -15.32 -20.82 -4.44
N ILE A 417 -14.42 -21.10 -5.39
CA ILE A 417 -13.99 -20.15 -6.43
C ILE A 417 -15.06 -20.12 -7.54
N VAL A 418 -16.05 -19.24 -7.40
CA VAL A 418 -17.14 -19.07 -8.37
C VAL A 418 -16.83 -17.91 -9.33
N ASN A 419 -16.99 -18.14 -10.64
CA ASN A 419 -16.80 -17.14 -11.70
C ASN A 419 -15.51 -16.31 -11.59
N PRO A 420 -14.32 -16.94 -11.53
CA PRO A 420 -13.08 -16.20 -11.41
C PRO A 420 -12.84 -15.33 -12.66
N ARG A 421 -12.40 -14.09 -12.45
CA ARG A 421 -12.12 -13.17 -13.55
C ARG A 421 -10.89 -13.63 -14.34
N PRO A 422 -10.84 -13.42 -15.67
CA PRO A 422 -9.63 -13.69 -16.46
C PRO A 422 -8.39 -12.99 -15.87
N ASP A 423 -7.22 -13.60 -16.06
CA ASP A 423 -5.92 -13.09 -15.58
C ASP A 423 -5.82 -12.87 -14.06
N THR A 424 -6.64 -13.56 -13.27
CA THR A 424 -6.57 -13.52 -11.80
C THR A 424 -6.03 -14.81 -11.19
N ILE A 425 -5.58 -14.72 -9.94
CA ILE A 425 -5.11 -15.88 -9.17
C ILE A 425 -6.21 -16.92 -9.05
N GLY A 426 -7.46 -16.52 -8.76
CA GLY A 426 -8.57 -17.46 -8.71
C GLY A 426 -8.77 -18.23 -10.01
N HIS A 427 -8.60 -17.57 -11.16
CA HIS A 427 -8.69 -18.24 -12.47
C HIS A 427 -7.57 -19.26 -12.67
N TYR A 428 -6.32 -18.89 -12.34
CA TYR A 428 -5.18 -19.78 -12.46
C TYR A 428 -5.27 -21.00 -11.52
N LEU A 429 -5.63 -20.79 -10.25
CA LEU A 429 -5.76 -21.88 -9.28
C LEU A 429 -6.83 -22.90 -9.69
N LYS A 430 -7.96 -22.42 -10.22
CA LYS A 430 -9.08 -23.28 -10.63
C LYS A 430 -8.82 -24.02 -11.94
N HIS A 431 -8.21 -23.38 -12.93
CA HIS A 431 -8.15 -23.92 -14.29
C HIS A 431 -6.76 -24.38 -14.74
N CYS A 432 -5.69 -23.87 -14.12
CA CYS A 432 -4.32 -24.07 -14.59
C CYS A 432 -3.43 -24.85 -13.62
N LEU A 433 -3.63 -24.69 -12.30
CA LEU A 433 -2.87 -25.42 -11.30
C LEU A 433 -3.40 -26.85 -11.16
N LYS A 434 -2.71 -27.80 -11.82
CA LYS A 434 -2.98 -29.24 -11.78
C LYS A 434 -1.90 -29.99 -11.02
#